data_AF-A0A1G9Y1Z9-F1
#
_entry.id   AF-A0A1G9Y1Z9-F1
#
_cell.length_a   1.000
_cell.length_b   1.000
_cell.length_c   1.000
_cell.angle_alpha   90.00
_cell.angle_beta   90.00
_cell.angle_gamma   90.00
#
_symmetry.space_group_name_H-M   'P 1'
#
loop_
_entity.id
_entity.type
_entity.pdbx_description
1 polymer ?
#
loop_
_entity_poly.entity_id
_entity_poly.type
_entity_poly.pdbx_seq_one_letter_code
_entity_poly.pdbx_strand_id
1 'polypeptide(L)'
;MVLKRWLLFIVIFAFSLTLVLSLLIYFQAKSPFSDATDQAQTYALEKKLLAHVEKTYIYNNNSTFLTVVGTTAKGEKKAYFLPEKQSDEKIMEVSLDEGISEQQAVDLAMKDIKDGKLLHAKLGVEEIGPVWEITYVNSQDNLNYVYLLFDNGEWWKRISNL
;
A
#
# COMPACT_ATOMS: atom_id res chain seq x y z
N MET A 1 -33.61 6.14 -44.81
CA MET A 1 -33.75 5.76 -43.38
C MET A 1 -32.64 4.80 -42.89
N VAL A 2 -31.98 4.03 -43.77
CA VAL A 2 -30.91 3.07 -43.43
C VAL A 2 -29.58 3.74 -43.01
N LEU A 3 -29.20 4.86 -43.63
CA LEU A 3 -27.94 5.57 -43.34
C LEU A 3 -27.83 6.05 -41.88
N LYS A 4 -28.94 6.51 -41.28
CA LYS A 4 -28.99 6.92 -39.87
C LYS A 4 -28.81 5.73 -38.91
N ARG A 5 -29.33 4.54 -39.25
CA ARG A 5 -29.21 3.33 -38.41
C ARG A 5 -27.79 2.76 -38.43
N TRP A 6 -27.10 2.86 -39.56
CA TRP A 6 -25.71 2.42 -39.68
C TRP A 6 -24.73 3.35 -38.95
N LEU A 7 -24.96 4.67 -39.01
CA LEU A 7 -24.23 5.64 -38.17
C LEU A 7 -24.44 5.37 -36.67
N LEU A 8 -25.67 5.08 -36.26
CA LEU A 8 -25.98 4.75 -34.87
C LEU A 8 -25.27 3.45 -34.42
N PHE A 9 -25.22 2.44 -35.29
CA PHE A 9 -24.46 1.21 -35.05
C PHE A 9 -22.96 1.48 -34.92
N ILE A 10 -22.38 2.30 -35.80
CA ILE A 10 -20.95 2.67 -35.73
C ILE A 10 -20.64 3.39 -34.42
N VAL A 11 -21.50 4.31 -33.98
CA VAL A 11 -21.30 5.03 -32.71
C VAL A 11 -21.40 4.08 -31.50
N ILE A 12 -22.41 3.19 -31.48
CA ILE A 12 -22.56 2.20 -30.39
C ILE A 12 -21.38 1.22 -30.39
N PHE A 13 -20.95 0.77 -31.58
CA PHE A 13 -19.82 -0.14 -31.72
C PHE A 13 -18.51 0.52 -31.29
N ALA A 14 -18.26 1.76 -31.70
CA ALA A 14 -17.10 2.52 -31.27
C ALA A 14 -17.09 2.73 -29.75
N PHE A 15 -18.24 3.08 -29.15
CA PHE A 15 -18.37 3.24 -27.70
C PHE A 15 -18.13 1.92 -26.96
N SER A 16 -18.75 0.82 -27.42
CA SER A 16 -18.53 -0.54 -26.92
C SER A 16 -17.04 -0.92 -26.98
N LEU A 17 -16.39 -0.67 -28.11
CA LEU A 17 -14.97 -0.96 -28.31
C LEU A 17 -14.09 -0.17 -27.33
N THR A 18 -14.38 1.12 -27.13
CA THR A 18 -13.64 1.94 -26.14
C THR A 18 -13.81 1.43 -24.72
N LEU A 19 -15.01 0.96 -24.35
CA LEU A 19 -15.27 0.40 -23.03
C LEU A 19 -14.48 -0.89 -22.80
N VAL A 20 -14.49 -1.81 -23.78
CA VAL A 20 -13.75 -3.08 -23.71
C VAL A 20 -12.24 -2.82 -23.63
N LEU A 21 -11.70 -1.93 -24.46
CA LEU A 21 -10.28 -1.58 -24.43
C LEU A 21 -9.89 -0.96 -23.08
N SER A 22 -10.72 -0.09 -22.51
CA SER A 22 -10.47 0.52 -21.20
C SER A 22 -10.40 -0.52 -20.09
N LEU A 23 -11.30 -1.51 -20.12
CA LEU A 23 -11.29 -2.62 -19.17
C LEU A 23 -10.04 -3.49 -19.32
N LEU A 24 -9.64 -3.83 -20.55
CA LEU A 24 -8.43 -4.62 -20.81
C LEU A 24 -7.18 -3.91 -20.30
N ILE A 25 -7.03 -2.62 -20.60
CA ILE A 25 -5.91 -1.79 -20.11
C ILE A 25 -5.91 -1.75 -18.58
N TYR A 26 -7.09 -1.55 -17.97
CA TYR A 26 -7.22 -1.52 -16.51
C TYR A 26 -6.79 -2.84 -15.85
N PHE A 27 -7.22 -4.00 -16.38
CA PHE A 27 -6.81 -5.31 -15.85
C PHE A 27 -5.33 -5.59 -16.09
N GLN A 28 -4.81 -5.28 -17.28
CA GLN A 28 -3.40 -5.45 -17.61
C GLN A 28 -2.49 -4.61 -16.69
N ALA A 29 -2.89 -3.36 -16.40
CA ALA A 29 -2.16 -2.46 -15.51
C ALA A 29 -2.14 -2.95 -14.05
N LYS A 30 -3.18 -3.68 -13.61
CA LYS A 30 -3.25 -4.24 -12.24
C LYS A 30 -2.54 -5.57 -12.05
N SER A 31 -2.35 -6.38 -13.11
CA SER A 31 -1.66 -7.68 -13.03
C SER A 31 -0.32 -7.62 -12.31
N PRO A 32 0.66 -6.78 -12.69
CA PRO A 32 1.99 -6.80 -12.06
C PRO A 32 1.99 -6.44 -10.58
N PHE A 33 1.03 -5.61 -10.13
CA PHE A 33 0.90 -5.25 -8.71
C PHE A 33 0.35 -6.41 -7.87
N SER A 34 -0.64 -7.15 -8.39
CA SER A 34 -1.16 -8.35 -7.73
C SER A 34 -0.07 -9.42 -7.64
N ASP A 35 0.65 -9.63 -8.74
CA ASP A 35 1.65 -10.69 -8.85
C ASP A 35 2.74 -10.56 -7.78
N ALA A 36 3.23 -9.35 -7.51
CA ALA A 36 4.26 -9.12 -6.50
C ALA A 36 3.73 -9.36 -5.07
N THR A 37 2.55 -8.82 -4.73
CA THR A 37 1.95 -9.02 -3.39
C THR A 37 1.55 -10.47 -3.14
N ASP A 38 1.05 -11.16 -4.16
CA ASP A 38 0.65 -12.57 -4.07
C ASP A 38 1.89 -13.47 -3.91
N GLN A 39 2.99 -13.15 -4.59
CA GLN A 39 4.27 -13.83 -4.40
C GLN A 39 4.83 -13.61 -3.00
N ALA A 40 4.80 -12.39 -2.48
CA ALA A 40 5.24 -12.07 -1.12
C ALA A 40 4.41 -12.80 -0.05
N GLN A 41 3.09 -12.82 -0.21
CA GLN A 41 2.18 -13.58 0.65
C GLN A 41 2.50 -15.07 0.61
N THR A 42 2.64 -15.64 -0.58
CA THR A 42 2.95 -17.07 -0.77
C THR A 42 4.30 -17.41 -0.14
N TYR A 43 5.31 -16.58 -0.36
CA TYR A 43 6.63 -16.73 0.25
C TYR A 43 6.56 -16.77 1.78
N ALA A 44 5.82 -15.84 2.40
CA ALA A 44 5.67 -15.79 3.85
C ALA A 44 5.01 -17.06 4.43
N LEU A 45 4.01 -17.60 3.72
CA LEU A 45 3.33 -18.84 4.10
C LEU A 45 4.22 -20.08 3.90
N GLU A 46 4.86 -20.22 2.73
CA GLU A 46 5.72 -21.36 2.39
C GLU A 46 6.96 -21.45 3.29
N LYS A 47 7.56 -20.30 3.61
CA LYS A 47 8.69 -20.21 4.54
C LYS A 47 8.28 -20.29 6.01
N LYS A 48 6.98 -20.43 6.30
CA LYS A 48 6.41 -20.49 7.65
C LYS A 48 6.77 -19.27 8.52
N LEU A 49 6.97 -18.12 7.88
CA LEU A 49 7.13 -16.85 8.58
C LEU A 49 5.81 -16.47 9.26
N LEU A 50 4.69 -16.69 8.54
CA LEU A 50 3.34 -16.49 9.03
C LEU A 50 2.51 -17.75 8.82
N ALA A 51 1.61 -18.04 9.75
CA ALA A 51 0.58 -19.07 9.60
C ALA A 51 -0.69 -18.52 8.93
N HIS A 52 -0.97 -17.24 9.16
CA HIS A 52 -2.08 -16.53 8.53
C HIS A 52 -1.62 -15.12 8.14
N VAL A 53 -1.92 -14.70 6.92
CA VAL A 53 -1.62 -13.35 6.40
C VAL A 53 -2.89 -12.51 6.48
N GLU A 54 -2.79 -11.34 7.11
CA GLU A 54 -3.89 -10.38 7.27
C GLU A 54 -3.88 -9.33 6.16
N LYS A 55 -2.71 -8.77 5.84
CA LYS A 55 -2.56 -7.77 4.78
C LYS A 55 -1.18 -7.84 4.15
N THR A 56 -1.14 -7.61 2.84
CA THR A 56 0.09 -7.47 2.07
C THR A 56 0.01 -6.23 1.20
N TYR A 57 1.06 -5.43 1.19
CA TYR A 57 1.10 -4.22 0.36
C TYR A 57 2.53 -3.82 0.03
N ILE A 58 2.66 -3.04 -1.03
CA ILE A 58 3.93 -2.43 -1.43
C ILE A 58 4.12 -1.12 -0.67
N TYR A 59 5.34 -0.95 -0.16
CA TYR A 59 5.89 0.27 0.41
C TYR A 59 7.02 0.76 -0.50
N ASN A 60 6.85 1.94 -1.08
CA ASN A 60 7.78 2.51 -2.05
C ASN A 60 8.36 3.82 -1.50
N ASN A 61 9.65 3.84 -1.22
CA ASN A 61 10.40 5.08 -1.01
C ASN A 61 11.76 5.01 -1.73
N ASN A 62 12.88 5.25 -1.04
CA ASN A 62 14.22 5.04 -1.60
C ASN A 62 14.45 3.60 -2.07
N SER A 63 13.94 2.64 -1.30
CA SER A 63 13.90 1.21 -1.64
C SER A 63 12.45 0.72 -1.65
N THR A 64 12.17 -0.33 -2.41
CA THR A 64 10.85 -0.96 -2.46
C THR A 64 10.80 -2.23 -1.63
N PHE A 65 9.87 -2.25 -0.67
CA PHE A 65 9.57 -3.41 0.16
C PHE A 65 8.11 -3.84 0.00
N LEU A 66 7.90 -5.15 -0.04
CA LEU A 66 6.60 -5.77 0.19
C LEU A 66 6.45 -6.05 1.68
N THR A 67 5.51 -5.36 2.31
CA THR A 67 5.18 -5.59 3.72
C THR A 67 4.10 -6.63 3.81
N VAL A 68 4.37 -7.72 4.52
CA VAL A 68 3.42 -8.80 4.81
C VAL A 68 3.15 -8.81 6.30
N VAL A 69 1.90 -8.58 6.69
CA VAL A 69 1.46 -8.56 8.08
C VAL A 69 0.56 -9.74 8.35
N GLY A 70 0.75 -10.39 9.48
CA GLY A 70 -0.12 -11.48 9.89
C GLY A 70 0.24 -12.07 11.25
N THR A 71 -0.21 -13.31 11.46
CA THR A 71 -0.04 -14.04 12.70
C THR A 71 0.84 -15.28 12.49
N THR A 72 1.80 -15.52 13.38
CA THR A 72 2.68 -16.69 13.36
C THR A 72 1.95 -17.94 13.89
N ALA A 73 2.56 -19.12 13.74
CA ALA A 73 2.00 -20.36 14.29
C ALA A 73 1.86 -20.36 15.83
N LYS A 74 2.55 -19.45 16.52
CA LYS A 74 2.46 -19.25 17.98
C LYS A 74 1.40 -18.24 18.40
N GLY A 75 0.72 -17.60 17.45
CA GLY A 75 -0.26 -16.55 17.74
C GLY A 75 0.33 -15.15 17.87
N GLU A 76 1.62 -14.96 17.59
CA GLU A 76 2.27 -13.64 17.63
C GLU A 76 1.94 -12.85 16.36
N LYS A 77 1.63 -11.56 16.49
CA LYS A 77 1.42 -10.68 15.33
C LYS A 77 2.74 -10.08 14.87
N LYS A 78 3.11 -10.31 13.61
CA LYS A 78 4.36 -9.84 13.02
C LYS A 78 4.15 -9.16 11.68
N ALA A 79 5.07 -8.27 11.35
CA ALA A 79 5.24 -7.73 10.01
C ALA A 79 6.61 -8.12 9.45
N TYR A 80 6.64 -8.52 8.19
CA TYR A 80 7.83 -8.87 7.42
C TYR A 80 7.99 -7.90 6.26
N PHE A 81 9.20 -7.40 6.05
CA PHE A 81 9.56 -6.48 4.98
C PHE A 81 10.44 -7.21 3.96
N LEU A 82 9.86 -7.60 2.83
CA LEU A 82 10.52 -8.36 1.77
C LEU A 82 10.96 -7.40 0.65
N PRO A 83 12.27 -7.25 0.36
CA PRO A 83 12.72 -6.38 -0.74
C PRO A 83 12.24 -6.92 -2.11
N GLU A 84 11.86 -6.02 -3.03
CA GLU A 84 11.17 -6.38 -4.30
C GLU A 84 12.04 -7.07 -5.37
N LYS A 85 13.35 -7.25 -5.18
CA LYS A 85 14.26 -8.01 -6.08
C LYS A 85 15.56 -8.34 -5.35
N GLN A 86 16.53 -8.98 -6.02
CA GLN A 86 17.92 -9.23 -5.55
C GLN A 86 18.60 -7.92 -5.11
N SER A 87 18.19 -7.43 -3.94
CA SER A 87 18.85 -6.43 -3.14
C SER A 87 19.67 -7.19 -2.11
N ASP A 88 20.86 -6.69 -1.78
CA ASP A 88 21.63 -7.19 -0.65
C ASP A 88 20.94 -6.88 0.70
N GLU A 89 19.83 -6.12 0.66
CA GLU A 89 18.96 -5.86 1.80
C GLU A 89 18.36 -7.16 2.34
N LYS A 90 18.52 -7.36 3.65
CA LYS A 90 17.97 -8.52 4.33
C LYS A 90 16.48 -8.33 4.57
N ILE A 91 15.76 -9.45 4.62
CA ILE A 91 14.41 -9.47 5.16
C ILE A 91 14.46 -8.93 6.59
N MET A 92 13.71 -7.87 6.83
CA MET A 92 13.49 -7.29 8.16
C MET A 92 12.15 -7.76 8.70
N GLU A 93 12.05 -7.89 10.02
CA GLU A 93 10.79 -8.22 10.69
C GLU A 93 10.63 -7.38 11.95
N VAL A 94 9.39 -7.15 12.36
CA VAL A 94 9.03 -6.58 13.67
C VAL A 94 7.87 -7.34 14.28
N SER A 95 7.86 -7.46 15.60
CA SER A 95 6.68 -7.88 16.35
C SER A 95 5.78 -6.66 16.55
N LEU A 96 4.50 -6.76 16.19
CA LEU A 96 3.59 -5.61 16.19
C LEU A 96 3.24 -5.09 17.60
N ASP A 97 3.59 -5.83 18.64
CA ASP A 97 3.47 -5.48 20.06
C ASP A 97 4.70 -4.74 20.62
N GLU A 98 5.82 -4.70 19.89
CA GLU A 98 7.05 -4.00 20.29
C GLU A 98 7.04 -2.50 19.96
N GLY A 99 6.07 -2.04 19.19
CA GLY A 99 5.96 -0.66 18.73
C GLY A 99 4.56 -0.09 18.82
N ILE A 100 4.38 1.14 18.32
CA ILE A 100 3.07 1.77 18.26
C ILE A 100 2.19 1.10 17.21
N SER A 101 0.91 0.96 17.53
CA SER A 101 -0.09 0.43 16.59
C SER A 101 -0.40 1.42 15.46
N GLU A 102 -0.99 0.91 14.37
CA GLU A 102 -1.49 1.72 13.25
C GLU A 102 -2.40 2.85 13.74
N GLN A 103 -3.32 2.54 14.67
CA GLN A 103 -4.25 3.53 15.21
C GLN A 103 -3.52 4.60 16.01
N GLN A 104 -2.56 4.23 16.86
CA GLN A 104 -1.76 5.20 17.62
C GLN A 104 -0.96 6.11 16.68
N ALA A 105 -0.40 5.55 15.60
CA ALA A 105 0.33 6.33 14.60
C ALA A 105 -0.58 7.33 13.88
N VAL A 106 -1.78 6.89 13.49
CA VAL A 106 -2.82 7.76 12.90
C VAL A 106 -3.23 8.85 13.87
N ASP A 107 -3.51 8.52 15.13
CA ASP A 107 -3.95 9.46 16.15
C ASP A 107 -2.87 10.52 16.42
N LEU A 108 -1.60 10.12 16.48
CA LEU A 108 -0.46 11.02 16.63
C LEU A 108 -0.30 11.95 15.42
N ALA A 109 -0.38 11.41 14.20
CA ALA A 109 -0.19 12.19 12.98
C ALA A 109 -1.33 13.17 12.71
N MET A 110 -2.56 12.79 13.04
CA MET A 110 -3.79 13.54 12.72
C MET A 110 -4.27 14.44 13.87
N LYS A 111 -3.65 14.37 15.06
CA LYS A 111 -4.08 15.09 16.27
C LYS A 111 -4.41 16.57 16.06
N ASP A 112 -3.56 17.26 15.32
CA ASP A 112 -3.68 18.71 15.08
C ASP A 112 -4.25 19.05 13.69
N ILE A 113 -4.62 18.04 12.90
CA ILE A 113 -5.13 18.20 11.55
C ILE A 113 -6.66 18.33 11.59
N LYS A 114 -7.15 19.57 11.44
CA LYS A 114 -8.58 19.86 11.33
C LYS A 114 -9.08 19.55 9.91
N ASP A 115 -10.21 18.85 9.84
CA ASP A 115 -10.91 18.51 8.60
C ASP A 115 -10.03 17.78 7.55
N GLY A 116 -9.00 17.08 8.02
CA GLY A 116 -8.15 16.24 7.17
C GLY A 116 -8.78 14.88 6.90
N LYS A 117 -8.58 14.34 5.71
CA LYS A 117 -9.02 13.00 5.31
C LYS A 117 -7.82 12.06 5.26
N LEU A 118 -7.80 11.07 6.16
CA LEU A 118 -6.85 9.97 6.11
C LEU A 118 -7.05 9.19 4.79
N LEU A 119 -5.95 8.94 4.07
CA LEU A 119 -5.94 8.09 2.89
C LEU A 119 -5.49 6.67 3.24
N HIS A 120 -4.36 6.53 3.93
CA HIS A 120 -3.87 5.24 4.42
C HIS A 120 -2.78 5.43 5.49
N ALA A 121 -2.57 4.38 6.27
CA ALA A 121 -1.41 4.19 7.13
C ALA A 121 -0.70 2.90 6.73
N LYS A 122 0.60 2.96 6.45
CA LYS A 122 1.40 1.81 6.02
C LYS A 122 2.64 1.69 6.89
N LEU A 123 2.87 0.51 7.44
CA LEU A 123 4.13 0.16 8.05
C LEU A 123 5.12 -0.18 6.93
N GLY A 124 6.32 0.39 6.97
CA GLY A 124 7.37 0.18 5.97
C GLY A 124 8.76 0.38 6.56
N VAL A 125 9.77 0.48 5.69
CA VAL A 125 11.17 0.65 6.08
C VAL A 125 11.77 1.86 5.39
N GLU A 126 12.47 2.66 6.18
CA GLU A 126 13.27 3.80 5.73
C GLU A 126 14.72 3.64 6.20
N GLU A 127 15.58 4.61 5.89
CA GLU A 127 17.00 4.58 6.26
C GLU A 127 17.23 4.43 7.78
N ILE A 128 16.29 4.95 8.59
CA ILE A 128 16.34 4.85 10.06
C ILE A 128 15.77 3.53 10.61
N GLY A 129 15.13 2.72 9.76
CA GLY A 129 14.46 1.49 10.14
C GLY A 129 12.94 1.51 9.94
N PRO A 130 12.18 0.68 10.68
CA PRO A 130 10.74 0.55 10.51
C PRO A 130 9.99 1.83 10.91
N VAL A 131 9.06 2.25 10.05
CA VAL A 131 8.25 3.45 10.26
C VAL A 131 6.79 3.24 9.85
N TRP A 132 5.90 4.00 10.47
CA TRP A 132 4.55 4.23 9.95
C TRP A 132 4.55 5.43 9.01
N GLU A 133 4.15 5.23 7.76
CA GLU A 133 3.79 6.29 6.81
C GLU A 133 2.28 6.54 6.89
N ILE A 134 1.90 7.75 7.30
CA ILE A 134 0.53 8.23 7.37
C ILE A 134 0.34 9.23 6.24
N THR A 135 -0.55 8.90 5.31
CA THR A 135 -0.89 9.73 4.17
C THR A 135 -2.28 10.31 4.35
N TYR A 136 -2.42 11.62 4.22
CA TYR A 136 -3.70 12.32 4.35
C TYR A 136 -3.80 13.51 3.41
N VAL A 137 -5.02 13.93 3.15
CA VAL A 137 -5.34 15.18 2.43
C VAL A 137 -5.83 16.20 3.44
N ASN A 138 -5.33 17.43 3.38
CA ASN A 138 -5.77 18.50 4.28
C ASN A 138 -7.03 19.21 3.74
N SER A 139 -7.58 20.15 4.50
CA SER A 139 -8.77 20.94 4.10
C SER A 139 -8.62 21.73 2.79
N GLN A 140 -7.40 21.92 2.28
CA GLN A 140 -7.10 22.61 1.02
C GLN A 140 -6.89 21.63 -0.15
N ASP A 141 -7.25 20.35 0.04
CA ASP A 141 -7.02 19.25 -0.90
C ASP A 141 -5.53 18.96 -1.22
N ASN A 142 -4.59 19.47 -0.42
CA ASN A 142 -3.18 19.15 -0.61
C ASN A 142 -2.83 17.80 0.03
N LEU A 143 -1.94 17.06 -0.63
CA LEU A 143 -1.47 15.76 -0.16
C LEU A 143 -0.33 15.93 0.86
N ASN A 144 -0.38 15.15 1.93
CA ASN A 144 0.57 15.22 3.04
C ASN A 144 0.97 13.80 3.49
N TYR A 145 2.24 13.67 3.87
CA TYR A 145 2.85 12.45 4.40
C TYR A 145 3.52 12.73 5.73
N VAL A 146 3.32 11.83 6.68
CA VAL A 146 3.96 11.85 8.00
C VAL A 146 4.58 10.49 8.24
N TYR A 147 5.84 10.48 8.66
CA TYR A 147 6.55 9.27 8.99
C TYR A 147 6.90 9.28 10.48
N LEU A 148 6.39 8.29 11.20
CA LEU A 148 6.63 8.10 12.64
C LEU A 148 7.45 6.83 12.84
N LEU A 149 8.43 6.86 13.75
CA LEU A 149 9.18 5.66 14.10
C LEU A 149 8.23 4.59 14.67
N PHE A 150 8.40 3.34 14.24
CA PHE A 150 7.55 2.24 14.69
C PHE A 150 7.70 1.98 16.21
N ASP A 151 8.90 2.08 16.74
CA ASP A 151 9.24 1.73 18.13
C ASP A 151 8.56 2.65 19.17
N ASN A 152 8.56 3.96 18.94
CA ASN A 152 8.17 4.95 19.93
C ASN A 152 7.20 6.03 19.42
N GLY A 153 6.93 6.09 18.11
CA GLY A 153 6.06 7.10 17.50
C GLY A 153 6.67 8.48 17.36
N GLU A 154 7.98 8.63 17.54
CA GLU A 154 8.68 9.90 17.31
C GLU A 154 8.61 10.31 15.84
N TRP A 155 8.54 11.62 15.63
CA TRP A 155 8.47 12.21 14.31
C TRP A 155 9.82 12.10 13.60
N TRP A 156 9.84 11.38 12.46
CA TRP A 156 11.04 11.25 11.66
C TRP A 156 11.06 12.19 10.45
N LYS A 157 10.00 12.13 9.63
CA LYS A 157 9.94 12.88 8.36
C LYS A 157 8.52 13.38 8.13
N ARG A 158 8.40 14.56 7.50
CA ARG A 158 7.12 15.12 7.06
C ARG A 158 7.27 15.74 5.68
N ILE A 159 6.32 15.46 4.81
CA ILE A 159 6.20 16.08 3.49
C ILE A 159 4.79 16.67 3.42
N SER A 160 4.69 17.96 3.10
CA SER A 160 3.41 18.67 3.18
C SER A 160 3.17 19.53 1.97
N ASN A 161 1.89 19.73 1.66
CA ASN A 161 1.41 20.57 0.56
C ASN A 161 1.92 20.15 -0.83
N LEU A 162 1.84 18.85 -1.14
CA LEU A 162 2.00 18.31 -2.49
C LEU A 162 0.74 18.47 -3.33
#